data_AF-A0A915UC21-F1
#
_entry.id   AF-A0A915UC21-F1
#
_cell.length_a   1.000
_cell.length_b   1.000
_cell.length_c   1.000
_cell.angle_alpha   90.00
_cell.angle_beta   90.00
_cell.angle_gamma   90.00
#
_symmetry.space_group_name_H-M   'P 1'
#
loop_
_entity.id
_entity.type
_entity.pdbx_description
1 polymer ?
#
loop_
_entity_poly.entity_id
_entity_poly.type
_entity_poly.pdbx_seq_one_letter_code
_entity_poly.pdbx_strand_id
1 'polypeptide(L)'
;MSAFSSLVLDALASHGLRPRPDTTVDLLRGQVNDLYRYEIRQLRRRLLAGEIPKDGYADAVRALRLRYLLLSLPKEQWRVR
;
A
#
# COMPACT_ATOMS: atom_id res chain seq x y z
N MET A 1 17.19 -11.36 -13.04
CA MET A 1 16.11 -10.43 -13.45
C MET A 1 14.96 -10.61 -12.48
N SER A 2 14.32 -9.52 -12.02
CA SER A 2 13.17 -9.60 -11.11
C SER A 2 11.97 -10.15 -11.88
N ALA A 3 11.24 -11.11 -11.30
CA ALA A 3 10.01 -11.66 -11.90
C ALA A 3 8.80 -10.70 -11.79
N PHE A 4 8.97 -9.55 -11.14
CA PHE A 4 7.93 -8.54 -10.94
C PHE A 4 7.89 -7.53 -12.08
N SER A 5 6.70 -7.03 -12.42
CA SER A 5 6.57 -5.95 -13.41
C SER A 5 7.16 -4.64 -12.90
N SER A 6 7.60 -3.75 -13.81
CA SER A 6 8.18 -2.45 -13.44
C SER A 6 7.22 -1.61 -12.61
N LEU A 7 5.94 -1.54 -13.00
CA LEU A 7 4.89 -0.83 -12.26
C LEU A 7 4.78 -1.31 -10.80
N VAL A 8 4.89 -2.61 -10.58
CA VAL A 8 4.84 -3.19 -9.23
C VAL A 8 6.12 -2.87 -8.46
N LEU A 9 7.28 -2.93 -9.10
CA LEU A 9 8.55 -2.56 -8.48
C LEU A 9 8.57 -1.08 -8.04
N ASP A 10 8.08 -0.17 -8.89
CA ASP A 10 8.02 1.26 -8.58
C ASP A 10 7.04 1.54 -7.43
N ALA A 11 5.87 0.89 -7.45
CA ALA A 11 4.90 1.00 -6.36
C ALA A 11 5.46 0.44 -5.04
N LEU A 12 6.12 -0.72 -5.06
CA LEU A 12 6.78 -1.28 -3.88
C LEU A 12 7.87 -0.36 -3.33
N ALA A 13 8.69 0.21 -4.22
CA ALA A 13 9.74 1.15 -3.84
C ALA A 13 9.16 2.42 -3.17
N SER A 14 8.00 2.91 -3.62
CA SER A 14 7.30 4.03 -2.97
C SER A 14 6.85 3.73 -1.53
N HIS A 15 6.75 2.45 -1.17
CA HIS A 15 6.49 1.96 0.18
C HIS A 15 7.75 1.49 0.92
N GLY A 16 8.94 1.71 0.36
CA GLY A 16 10.22 1.29 0.94
C GLY A 16 10.49 -0.22 0.84
N LEU A 17 9.75 -0.94 -0.01
CA LEU A 17 9.90 -2.39 -0.19
C LEU A 17 10.72 -2.69 -1.43
N ARG A 18 11.63 -3.65 -1.31
CA ARG A 18 12.45 -4.15 -2.43
C ARG A 18 12.41 -5.67 -2.46
N PRO A 19 11.82 -6.31 -3.48
CA PRO A 19 11.80 -7.75 -3.57
C PRO A 19 13.19 -8.33 -3.84
N ARG A 20 13.45 -9.50 -3.26
CA ARG A 20 14.58 -10.38 -3.57
C ARG A 20 14.14 -11.51 -4.52
N PRO A 21 15.07 -12.26 -5.13
CA PRO A 21 14.73 -13.34 -6.06
C PRO A 21 13.78 -14.40 -5.49
N ASP A 22 13.84 -14.67 -4.18
CA ASP A 22 13.02 -15.63 -3.45
C ASP A 22 11.70 -15.05 -2.91
N THR A 23 11.48 -13.74 -3.08
CA THR A 23 10.33 -13.05 -2.50
C THR A 23 9.03 -13.42 -3.23
N THR A 24 8.04 -13.88 -2.46
CA THR A 24 6.71 -14.21 -2.99
C THR A 24 5.81 -12.98 -3.07
N VAL A 25 4.82 -13.03 -3.97
CA VAL A 25 3.79 -11.98 -4.07
C VAL A 25 3.01 -11.87 -2.76
N ASP A 26 2.71 -13.01 -2.12
CA ASP A 26 1.96 -13.04 -0.85
C ASP A 26 2.68 -12.33 0.29
N LEU A 27 4.00 -12.53 0.40
CA LEU A 27 4.81 -11.85 1.40
C LEU A 27 4.75 -10.34 1.23
N LEU A 28 5.01 -9.84 0.01
CA LEU A 28 4.99 -8.40 -0.27
C LEU A 28 3.61 -7.81 -0.09
N ARG A 29 2.57 -8.49 -0.59
CA ARG A 29 1.18 -8.03 -0.43
C ARG A 29 0.79 -7.97 1.04
N GLY A 30 1.23 -8.92 1.86
CA GLY A 30 1.09 -8.89 3.31
C GLY A 30 1.75 -7.65 3.92
N GLN A 31 3.02 -7.39 3.58
CA GLN A 31 3.76 -6.21 4.06
C GLN A 31 3.08 -4.88 3.67
N VAL A 32 2.67 -4.74 2.41
CA VAL A 32 1.93 -3.55 1.93
C VAL A 32 0.59 -3.39 2.66
N ASN A 33 -0.12 -4.50 2.90
CA ASN A 33 -1.39 -4.49 3.64
C ASN A 33 -1.20 -4.09 5.11
N ASP A 34 -0.12 -4.55 5.75
CA ASP A 34 0.18 -4.17 7.14
C ASP A 34 0.50 -2.67 7.25
N LEU A 35 1.26 -2.11 6.30
CA LEU A 35 1.50 -0.67 6.19
C LEU A 35 0.19 0.11 6.01
N TYR A 36 -0.68 -0.32 5.09
CA TYR A 36 -1.99 0.30 4.88
C TYR A 36 -2.85 0.28 6.16
N ARG A 37 -2.91 -0.87 6.85
CA ARG A 37 -3.66 -1.03 8.10
C ARG A 37 -3.07 -0.19 9.23
N TYR A 38 -1.76 0.00 9.26
CA TYR A 38 -1.12 0.92 10.19
C TYR A 38 -1.54 2.37 9.88
N GLU A 39 -1.38 2.84 8.64
CA GLU A 39 -1.69 4.22 8.26
C GLU A 39 -3.18 4.57 8.43
N ILE A 40 -4.11 3.68 8.10
CA ILE A 40 -5.54 3.94 8.30
C ILE A 40 -5.90 4.05 9.80
N ARG A 41 -5.22 3.29 10.66
CA ARG A 41 -5.38 3.42 12.12
C ARG A 41 -4.82 4.74 12.63
N GLN A 42 -3.71 5.22 12.07
CA GLN A 42 -3.19 6.55 12.39
C GLN A 42 -4.15 7.66 11.95
N LEU A 43 -4.72 7.59 10.74
CA LEU A 43 -5.75 8.55 10.32
C LEU A 43 -6.94 8.60 11.29
N ARG A 44 -7.41 7.42 11.73
CA ARG A 44 -8.50 7.36 12.73
C ARG A 44 -8.08 7.98 14.06
N ARG A 45 -6.86 7.73 14.53
CA ARG A 45 -6.34 8.33 15.77
C ARG A 45 -6.28 9.85 15.67
N ARG A 46 -5.81 10.39 14.54
CA ARG A 46 -5.74 11.83 14.27
C ARG A 46 -7.11 12.48 14.22
N LEU A 47 -8.11 11.82 13.62
CA LEU A 47 -9.50 12.26 13.69
C LEU A 47 -10.00 12.32 15.14
N LEU A 48 -9.75 11.28 15.94
CA LEU A 48 -10.20 11.23 17.34
C LEU A 48 -9.47 12.27 18.22
N ALA A 49 -8.24 12.62 17.86
CA ALA A 49 -7.47 13.68 18.51
C ALA A 49 -7.87 15.10 18.03
N GLY A 50 -8.77 15.23 17.04
CA GLY A 50 -9.21 16.51 16.49
C GLY A 50 -8.22 17.17 15.52
N GLU A 51 -7.15 16.48 15.12
CA GLU A 51 -6.16 16.99 14.16
C GLU A 51 -6.68 17.01 12.71
N ILE A 52 -7.71 16.21 12.43
CA ILE A 52 -8.38 16.15 11.13
C ILE A 52 -9.84 16.53 11.36
N PRO A 53 -10.33 17.59 10.70
CA PRO A 53 -11.76 17.90 10.67
C PRO A 53 -12.58 16.70 10.18
N LYS A 54 -13.76 16.47 10.76
CA LYS A 54 -14.58 15.28 10.48
C LYS A 54 -15.01 15.20 9.00
N ASP A 55 -15.28 16.34 8.39
CA ASP A 55 -15.57 16.49 6.95
C ASP A 55 -14.35 16.14 6.08
N GLY A 56 -13.14 16.48 6.52
CA GLY A 56 -11.88 16.15 5.85
C GLY A 56 -11.44 14.68 5.98
N TYR A 57 -12.02 13.90 6.90
CA TYR A 57 -11.61 12.52 7.12
C TYR A 57 -11.83 11.61 5.91
N ALA A 58 -12.96 11.78 5.21
CA ALA A 58 -13.28 10.97 4.04
C ALA A 58 -12.27 11.18 2.91
N ASP A 59 -11.84 12.42 2.68
CA ASP A 59 -10.81 12.75 1.70
C ASP A 59 -9.43 12.24 2.10
N ALA A 60 -9.06 12.34 3.38
CA ALA A 60 -7.83 11.77 3.89
C ALA A 60 -7.77 10.24 3.66
N VAL A 61 -8.88 9.52 3.88
CA VAL A 61 -8.96 8.08 3.60
C VAL A 61 -8.90 7.79 2.10
N ARG A 62 -9.53 8.60 1.24
CA ARG A 62 -9.42 8.46 -0.22
C ARG A 62 -7.98 8.65 -0.69
N ALA A 63 -7.32 9.71 -0.25
CA ALA A 63 -5.92 9.99 -0.57
C ALA A 63 -5.00 8.84 -0.13
N LEU A 64 -5.25 8.27 1.06
CA LEU A 64 -4.55 7.07 1.51
C LEU A 64 -4.77 5.89 0.57
N ARG A 65 -6.02 5.57 0.20
CA ARG A 65 -6.32 4.45 -0.71
C ARG A 65 -5.64 4.59 -2.07
N LEU A 66 -5.53 5.81 -2.60
CA LEU A 66 -4.82 6.07 -3.85
C LEU A 66 -3.33 5.75 -3.77
N ARG A 67 -2.69 5.97 -2.61
CA ARG A 67 -1.30 5.56 -2.38
C ARG A 67 -1.11 4.04 -2.34
N TYR A 68 -2.16 3.28 -2.06
CA TYR A 68 -2.13 1.83 -1.91
C TYR A 68 -2.89 1.09 -3.03
N LEU A 69 -3.02 1.70 -4.22
CA LEU A 69 -3.68 1.07 -5.37
C LEU A 69 -3.05 -0.26 -5.78
N LEU A 70 -1.78 -0.49 -5.46
CA LEU A 70 -1.14 -1.79 -5.65
C LEU A 70 -1.93 -2.95 -5.00
N LEU A 71 -2.61 -2.71 -3.87
CA LEU A 71 -3.46 -3.70 -3.20
C LEU A 71 -4.75 -4.02 -3.98
N SER A 72 -5.18 -3.19 -4.92
CA SER A 72 -6.36 -3.50 -5.76
C SER A 72 -6.02 -4.44 -6.92
N LEU A 73 -4.74 -4.58 -7.29
CA LEU A 73 -4.30 -5.48 -8.35
C LEU A 73 -4.38 -6.96 -7.90
N PRO A 74 -4.92 -7.86 -8.74
CA PRO A 74 -4.79 -9.31 -8.58
C PRO A 74 -3.33 -9.74 -8.48
N LYS A 75 -3.04 -10.78 -7.68
CA LYS A 75 -1.67 -11.25 -7.40
C LYS A 75 -0.94 -11.67 -8.66
N GLU A 76 -1.66 -12.22 -9.62
CA GLU A 76 -1.17 -12.72 -10.90
C GLU A 76 -0.63 -11.58 -11.78
N GLN A 77 -1.11 -10.35 -11.56
CA GLN A 77 -0.68 -9.15 -12.29
C GLN A 77 0.58 -8.50 -11.68
N TRP A 78 1.08 -9.03 -10.56
CA TRP A 78 2.29 -8.50 -9.93
C TRP A 78 3.57 -8.93 -10.66
N ARG A 79 3.48 -9.99 -11.46
CA ARG A 79 4.60 -10.58 -12.19
C ARG A 79 4.50 -10.34 -13.69
N VAL A 80 5.65 -10.35 -14.35
CA VAL A 80 5.72 -10.40 -15.81
C VAL A 80 5.36 -11.82 -16.24
N ARG A 81 4.54 -11.96 -17.29
CA ARG A 81 4.20 -13.25 -17.89
C ARG A 81 5.35 -13.81 -18.71
#